data_AF-A0A653R0U6-F1
#
_entry.id   AF-A0A653R0U6-F1
#
_cell.length_a   1.000
_cell.length_b   1.000
_cell.length_c   1.000
_cell.angle_alpha   90.00
_cell.angle_beta   90.00
_cell.angle_gamma   90.00
#
_symmetry.space_group_name_H-M   'P 1'
#
loop_
_entity.id
_entity.type
_entity.pdbx_description
1 polymer ?
#
loop_
_entity_poly.entity_id
_entity_poly.type
_entity_poly.pdbx_seq_one_letter_code
_entity_poly.pdbx_strand_id
1 'polypeptide(L)'
;MRLVAALLLILPTLAACGDGEKAAPQATSAPKASATAEVEAAPVSKAVAPADLQSACRDVVNRMFGQGGDAVTFKANGEQAAEVSWRAPVDGGVLKFECRADGDGVGLFRDGQPMSVDVQMAAPAAKQEAR
;
A
#
# COMPACT_ATOMS: atom_id res chain seq x y z
N MET A 1 29.31 8.65 51.45
CA MET A 1 27.85 8.84 51.42
C MET A 1 27.37 8.26 50.08
N ARG A 2 26.76 7.07 49.92
CA ARG A 2 25.57 6.45 50.56
C ARG A 2 24.46 7.51 50.68
N LEU A 3 23.31 7.49 50.00
CA LEU A 3 22.40 6.42 49.55
C LEU A 3 21.61 6.89 48.29
N VAL A 4 21.38 6.02 47.29
CA VAL A 4 20.09 5.33 46.98
C VAL A 4 18.94 6.23 46.51
N ALA A 5 18.54 6.05 45.25
CA ALA A 5 17.16 6.08 44.79
C ALA A 5 17.12 5.38 43.41
N ALA A 6 17.10 4.05 43.41
CA ALA A 6 15.87 3.27 43.26
C ALA A 6 15.33 3.30 41.82
N LEU A 7 15.81 2.32 41.05
CA LEU A 7 15.13 1.74 39.90
C LEU A 7 13.65 1.48 40.25
N LEU A 8 12.72 2.03 39.48
CA LEU A 8 11.35 1.53 39.39
C LEU A 8 11.02 1.27 37.93
N LEU A 9 11.27 0.02 37.55
CA LEU A 9 10.66 -0.68 36.43
C LEU A 9 9.14 -0.68 36.61
N ILE A 10 8.40 -0.11 35.65
CA ILE A 10 7.00 -0.49 35.44
C ILE A 10 6.78 -0.60 33.93
N LEU A 11 6.85 -1.85 33.45
CA LEU A 11 6.40 -2.26 32.12
C LEU A 11 4.85 -2.27 32.13
N PRO A 12 4.16 -1.59 31.19
CA PRO A 12 2.74 -1.84 30.99
C PRO A 12 2.58 -3.17 30.23
N THR A 13 2.14 -4.20 30.95
CA THR A 13 1.64 -5.44 30.35
C THR A 13 0.36 -5.13 29.58
N LEU A 14 0.35 -5.35 28.27
CA LEU A 14 -0.86 -5.30 27.45
C LEU A 14 -1.83 -6.39 27.92
N ALA A 15 -2.85 -5.99 28.67
CA ALA A 15 -4.04 -6.79 28.90
C ALA A 15 -4.93 -6.71 27.65
N ALA A 16 -4.66 -7.57 26.67
CA ALA A 16 -5.59 -7.88 25.58
C ALA A 16 -5.96 -9.37 25.66
N CYS A 17 -6.82 -9.71 26.61
CA CYS A 17 -7.53 -10.98 26.67
C CYS A 17 -8.97 -10.65 27.11
N GLY A 18 -9.85 -10.43 26.13
CA GLY A 18 -11.29 -10.34 26.32
C GLY A 18 -11.93 -11.40 25.45
N ASP A 19 -12.23 -12.56 26.04
CA ASP A 19 -12.85 -13.74 25.42
C ASP A 19 -14.17 -14.04 26.17
N GLY A 20 -15.25 -14.21 25.40
CA GLY A 20 -16.58 -14.76 25.79
C GLY A 20 -17.46 -13.90 26.72
N GLU A 21 -18.76 -13.69 26.54
CA GLU A 21 -19.74 -14.38 25.70
C GLU A 21 -21.12 -13.67 25.82
N LYS A 22 -22.02 -13.96 24.87
CA LYS A 22 -23.50 -14.02 24.98
C LYS A 22 -24.33 -12.83 24.48
N ALA A 23 -24.77 -12.92 23.22
CA ALA A 23 -26.20 -12.92 22.88
C ALA A 23 -26.40 -13.43 21.44
N ALA A 24 -27.22 -14.47 21.28
CA ALA A 24 -27.82 -14.89 20.03
C ALA A 24 -29.33 -15.04 20.29
N PRO A 25 -30.20 -15.09 19.27
CA PRO A 25 -30.18 -14.41 17.96
C PRO A 25 -31.47 -13.58 17.77
N GLN A 26 -31.47 -12.54 16.94
CA GLN A 26 -32.71 -12.05 16.35
C GLN A 26 -32.56 -12.02 14.83
N ALA A 27 -33.23 -12.99 14.21
CA ALA A 27 -33.48 -13.00 12.78
C ALA A 27 -34.46 -11.86 12.46
N THR A 28 -33.96 -10.83 11.78
CA THR A 28 -34.80 -9.98 10.93
C THR A 28 -34.38 -10.27 9.50
N SER A 29 -35.16 -11.12 8.84
CA SER A 29 -35.13 -11.31 7.40
C SER A 29 -35.87 -10.15 6.75
N ALA A 30 -35.17 -9.30 5.99
CA ALA A 30 -35.76 -8.59 4.86
C ALA A 30 -34.69 -8.30 3.81
N PRO A 31 -34.97 -8.62 2.53
CA PRO A 31 -33.96 -8.73 1.49
C PRO A 31 -33.67 -7.39 0.80
N LYS A 32 -32.62 -7.44 -0.03
CA LYS A 32 -32.37 -6.58 -1.20
C LYS A 32 -31.46 -5.38 -0.95
N ALA A 33 -30.16 -5.64 -1.10
CA ALA A 33 -29.45 -5.20 -2.29
C ALA A 33 -28.10 -5.90 -2.31
N SER A 34 -27.96 -6.91 -3.18
CA SER A 34 -26.65 -7.20 -3.76
C SER A 34 -26.23 -5.94 -4.51
N ALA A 35 -25.50 -5.05 -3.84
CA ALA A 35 -24.55 -4.22 -4.52
C ALA A 35 -23.34 -5.13 -4.74
N THR A 36 -23.40 -5.92 -5.81
CA THR A 36 -22.20 -6.24 -6.56
C THR A 36 -21.62 -4.87 -6.90
N ALA A 37 -20.71 -4.37 -6.06
CA ALA A 37 -19.71 -3.43 -6.51
C ALA A 37 -18.83 -4.23 -7.46
N GLU A 38 -19.38 -4.44 -8.66
CA GLU A 38 -18.60 -4.67 -9.86
C GLU A 38 -17.74 -3.42 -9.93
N VAL A 39 -16.55 -3.51 -9.33
CA VAL A 39 -15.47 -2.59 -9.62
C VAL A 39 -15.24 -2.83 -11.09
N GLU A 40 -15.90 -2.02 -11.91
CA GLU A 40 -15.66 -1.88 -13.32
C GLU A 40 -14.15 -1.68 -13.42
N ALA A 41 -13.45 -2.77 -13.74
CA ALA A 41 -12.05 -2.72 -14.08
C ALA A 41 -12.03 -1.81 -15.31
N ALA A 42 -11.72 -0.54 -15.07
CA ALA A 42 -11.66 0.49 -16.08
C ALA A 42 -10.93 -0.10 -17.30
N PRO A 43 -11.41 0.17 -18.53
CA PRO A 43 -10.85 -0.43 -19.71
C PRO A 43 -9.35 -0.18 -19.70
N VAL A 44 -8.59 -1.28 -19.59
CA VAL A 44 -7.12 -1.24 -19.65
C VAL A 44 -6.82 -0.82 -21.08
N SER A 45 -6.71 0.49 -21.29
CA SER A 45 -6.22 1.07 -22.54
C SER A 45 -4.99 0.29 -22.92
N LYS A 46 -4.93 -0.17 -24.17
CA LYS A 46 -3.86 -1.03 -24.66
C LYS A 46 -2.55 -0.25 -24.55
N ALA A 47 -1.88 -0.41 -23.41
CA ALA A 47 -0.78 0.44 -23.01
C ALA A 47 0.39 0.18 -23.96
N VAL A 48 0.95 1.25 -24.51
CA VAL A 48 2.14 1.15 -25.34
C VAL A 48 3.31 1.10 -24.39
N ALA A 49 4.01 -0.04 -24.36
CA ALA A 49 5.21 -0.15 -23.55
C ALA A 49 6.23 0.91 -24.01
N PRO A 50 6.85 1.64 -23.07
CA PRO A 50 7.90 2.59 -23.43
C PRO A 50 9.08 1.86 -24.07
N ALA A 51 9.79 2.57 -24.95
CA ALA A 51 10.96 2.02 -25.65
C ALA A 51 12.07 1.51 -24.71
N ASP A 52 12.13 2.06 -23.49
CA ASP A 52 12.98 1.58 -22.40
C ASP A 52 12.13 1.35 -21.13
N LEU A 53 11.49 0.17 -21.08
CA LEU A 53 10.70 -0.28 -19.93
C LEU A 53 11.52 -0.30 -18.64
N GLN A 54 12.78 -0.71 -18.71
CA GLN A 54 13.61 -0.84 -17.51
C GLN A 54 13.86 0.51 -16.85
N SER A 55 14.24 1.53 -17.62
CA SER A 55 14.47 2.88 -17.11
C SER A 55 13.18 3.47 -16.52
N ALA A 56 12.06 3.35 -17.24
CA ALA A 56 10.76 3.81 -16.75
C ALA A 56 10.35 3.16 -15.43
N CYS A 57 10.55 1.84 -15.29
CA CYS A 57 10.27 1.13 -14.05
C CYS A 57 11.16 1.58 -12.90
N ARG A 58 12.46 1.81 -13.15
CA ARG A 58 13.39 2.33 -12.14
C ARG A 58 12.97 3.72 -11.67
N ASP A 59 12.53 4.58 -12.59
CA ASP A 59 12.05 5.93 -12.27
C ASP A 59 10.79 5.91 -11.39
N VAL A 60 9.83 5.03 -11.70
CA VAL A 60 8.61 4.88 -10.88
C VAL A 60 8.94 4.35 -9.50
N VAL A 61 9.80 3.34 -9.39
CA VAL A 61 10.28 2.81 -8.09
C VAL A 61 10.98 3.89 -7.27
N ASN A 62 11.84 4.70 -7.90
CA ASN A 62 12.51 5.81 -7.22
C ASN A 62 11.52 6.86 -6.73
N ARG A 63 10.59 7.29 -7.59
CA ARG A 63 9.60 8.31 -7.24
C ARG A 63 8.66 7.87 -6.12
N MET A 64 8.20 6.61 -6.14
CA MET A 64 7.22 6.10 -5.18
C MET A 64 7.84 5.65 -3.85
N PHE A 65 9.03 5.04 -3.91
CA PHE A 65 9.62 4.36 -2.75
C PHE A 65 11.02 4.87 -2.37
N GLY A 66 11.57 5.83 -3.12
CA GLY A 66 12.94 6.33 -2.90
C GLY A 66 14.02 5.30 -3.17
N GLN A 67 13.71 4.22 -3.90
CA GLN A 67 14.64 3.11 -4.15
C GLN A 67 15.25 3.23 -5.55
N GLY A 68 16.54 2.91 -5.69
CA GLY A 68 17.22 3.02 -6.97
C GLY A 68 18.59 2.36 -6.99
N GLY A 69 19.33 2.60 -8.07
CA GLY A 69 20.66 2.04 -8.28
C GLY A 69 20.68 0.51 -8.27
N ASP A 70 21.78 -0.04 -7.76
CA ASP A 70 22.03 -1.49 -7.71
C ASP A 70 21.23 -2.23 -6.64
N ALA A 71 20.57 -1.49 -5.73
CA ALA A 71 19.70 -2.08 -4.71
C ALA A 71 18.38 -2.62 -5.30
N VAL A 72 17.99 -2.12 -6.48
CA VAL A 72 16.78 -2.56 -7.20
C VAL A 72 17.17 -3.56 -8.28
N THR A 73 16.69 -4.78 -8.10
CA THR A 73 16.79 -5.85 -9.09
C THR A 73 15.63 -5.74 -10.07
N PHE A 74 15.95 -5.85 -11.36
CA PHE A 74 14.98 -5.85 -12.46
C PHE A 74 15.10 -7.16 -13.22
N LYS A 75 13.99 -7.85 -13.41
CA LYS A 75 13.90 -9.09 -14.17
C LYS A 75 12.77 -8.98 -15.19
N ALA A 76 13.12 -8.85 -16.46
CA ALA A 76 12.13 -8.79 -17.53
C ALA A 76 11.22 -10.02 -17.53
N ASN A 77 9.93 -9.79 -17.77
CA ASN A 77 8.90 -10.80 -17.89
C ASN A 77 8.09 -10.54 -19.17
N GLY A 78 8.64 -10.93 -20.31
CA GLY A 78 8.11 -10.60 -21.63
C GLY A 78 8.50 -9.18 -22.08
N GLU A 79 7.78 -8.66 -23.07
CA GLU A 79 8.11 -7.37 -23.72
C GLU A 79 7.53 -6.16 -23.00
N GLN A 80 6.47 -6.34 -22.20
CA GLN A 80 5.69 -5.23 -21.62
C GLN A 80 5.67 -5.21 -20.09
N ALA A 81 6.33 -6.18 -19.45
CA ALA A 81 6.33 -6.33 -18.01
C ALA A 81 7.69 -6.79 -17.46
N ALA A 82 7.92 -6.54 -16.18
CA ALA A 82 9.09 -6.97 -15.45
C ALA A 82 8.80 -7.12 -13.95
N GLU A 83 9.45 -8.07 -13.30
CA GLU A 83 9.51 -8.12 -11.85
C GLU A 83 10.59 -7.14 -11.37
N VAL A 84 10.22 -6.24 -10.46
CA VAL A 84 11.13 -5.36 -9.73
C VAL A 84 11.13 -5.75 -8.26
N SER A 85 12.32 -5.82 -7.67
CA SER A 85 12.47 -6.19 -6.27
C SER A 85 13.64 -5.50 -5.59
N TRP A 86 13.51 -5.28 -4.28
CA TRP A 86 14.54 -4.68 -3.44
C TRP A 86 14.32 -5.09 -1.97
N ARG A 87 15.31 -4.80 -1.12
CA ARG A 87 15.20 -5.08 0.31
C ARG A 87 14.27 -4.07 0.99
N ALA A 88 13.30 -4.57 1.74
CA ALA A 88 12.41 -3.76 2.56
C ALA A 88 13.20 -3.01 3.65
N PRO A 89 12.98 -1.69 3.83
CA PRO A 89 13.74 -0.90 4.79
C PRO A 89 13.47 -1.23 6.27
N VAL A 90 12.25 -1.70 6.59
CA VAL A 90 11.78 -1.82 7.98
C VAL A 90 12.05 -3.20 8.58
N ASP A 91 11.67 -4.26 7.87
CA ASP A 91 11.77 -5.65 8.33
C ASP A 91 12.92 -6.43 7.69
N GLY A 92 13.61 -5.83 6.70
CA GLY A 92 14.70 -6.46 5.97
C GLY A 92 14.28 -7.56 4.99
N GLY A 93 12.96 -7.76 4.79
CA GLY A 93 12.40 -8.68 3.80
C GLY A 93 12.69 -8.24 2.36
N VAL A 94 12.09 -8.93 1.38
CA VAL A 94 12.19 -8.54 -0.03
C VAL A 94 10.82 -8.08 -0.51
N LEU A 95 10.76 -6.82 -0.94
CA LEU A 95 9.60 -6.29 -1.64
C LEU A 95 9.69 -6.68 -3.11
N LYS A 96 8.56 -7.10 -3.67
CA LYS A 96 8.42 -7.48 -5.08
C LYS A 96 7.18 -6.85 -5.67
N PHE A 97 7.32 -6.33 -6.88
CA PHE A 97 6.24 -5.76 -7.67
C PHE A 97 6.38 -6.17 -9.13
N GLU A 98 5.25 -6.26 -9.81
CA GLU A 98 5.21 -6.30 -11.28
C GLU A 98 5.20 -4.86 -11.78
N CYS A 99 6.19 -4.48 -12.55
CA CYS A 99 6.16 -3.25 -13.33
C CYS A 99 5.69 -3.57 -14.75
N ARG A 100 4.66 -2.90 -15.25
CA ARG A 100 4.20 -3.06 -16.63
C ARG A 100 3.69 -1.76 -17.21
N ALA A 101 3.55 -1.73 -18.53
CA ALA A 101 2.94 -0.60 -19.24
C ALA A 101 1.52 -0.33 -18.72
N ASP A 102 1.23 0.94 -18.41
CA ASP A 102 -0.06 1.40 -17.92
C ASP A 102 -0.33 2.82 -18.47
N GLY A 103 -1.41 2.96 -19.26
CA GLY A 103 -1.69 4.20 -19.99
C GLY A 103 -0.54 4.63 -20.91
N ASP A 104 -0.05 5.85 -20.70
CA ASP A 104 1.08 6.47 -21.42
C ASP A 104 2.45 6.20 -20.77
N GLY A 105 2.51 5.36 -19.74
CA GLY A 105 3.73 5.10 -18.98
C GLY A 105 3.80 3.68 -18.43
N VAL A 106 4.30 3.55 -17.19
CA VAL A 106 4.36 2.28 -16.46
C VAL A 106 3.78 2.43 -15.07
N GLY A 107 3.15 1.37 -14.59
CA GLY A 107 2.63 1.24 -13.24
C GLY A 107 3.28 0.10 -12.48
N LEU A 108 3.32 0.21 -11.16
CA LEU A 108 3.70 -0.88 -10.26
C LEU A 108 2.44 -1.59 -9.77
N PHE A 109 2.46 -2.91 -9.80
CA PHE A 109 1.34 -3.77 -9.42
C PHE A 109 1.80 -4.78 -8.38
N ARG A 110 0.91 -5.09 -7.44
CA ARG A 110 1.08 -6.20 -6.50
C ARG A 110 -0.21 -7.00 -6.46
N ASP A 111 -0.10 -8.30 -6.66
CA ASP A 111 -1.26 -9.21 -6.72
C ASP A 111 -2.32 -8.75 -7.74
N GLY A 112 -1.87 -8.16 -8.85
CA GLY A 112 -2.73 -7.62 -9.92
C GLY A 112 -3.31 -6.23 -9.65
N GLN A 113 -3.17 -5.68 -8.44
CA GLN A 113 -3.67 -4.35 -8.10
C GLN A 113 -2.61 -3.26 -8.32
N PRO A 114 -2.97 -2.12 -8.94
CA PRO A 114 -2.04 -1.01 -9.10
C PRO A 114 -1.71 -0.40 -7.74
N MET A 115 -0.44 -0.10 -7.53
CA MET A 115 0.05 0.62 -6.37
C MET A 115 -0.14 2.12 -6.60
N SER A 116 -0.93 2.77 -5.74
CA SER A 116 -1.13 4.22 -5.77
C SER A 116 -0.74 4.79 -4.41
N VAL A 117 0.00 5.91 -4.42
CA VAL A 117 0.23 6.69 -3.20
C VAL A 117 -0.83 7.78 -3.19
N ASP A 118 -1.93 7.52 -2.49
CA ASP A 118 -3.00 8.50 -2.31
C ASP A 118 -2.53 9.54 -1.29
N VAL A 119 -1.92 10.63 -1.76
CA VAL A 119 -1.63 11.77 -0.90
C VAL A 119 -2.93 12.57 -0.76
N GLN A 120 -3.77 12.20 0.21
CA GLN A 120 -4.88 13.05 0.64
C GLN A 120 -4.32 14.32 1.28
N MET A 121 -4.00 15.31 0.45
CA MET A 121 -3.85 16.69 0.90
C MET A 121 -5.24 17.18 1.29
N ALA A 122 -5.59 17.03 2.57
CA ALA A 122 -6.76 17.69 3.13
C ALA A 122 -6.60 19.20 2.92
N ALA A 123 -7.34 19.76 1.97
CA ALA A 123 -7.41 21.20 1.78
C ALA A 123 -7.87 21.84 3.09
N PRO A 124 -7.21 22.89 3.61
CA PRO A 124 -7.69 23.57 4.80
C PRO A 124 -9.08 24.14 4.48
N ALA A 125 -10.08 23.72 5.25
CA ALA A 125 -11.42 24.27 5.18
C ALA A 125 -11.32 25.77 5.47
N ALA A 126 -11.39 26.59 4.41
CA ALA A 126 -11.50 28.03 4.53
C ALA A 126 -12.84 28.32 5.21
N LYS A 127 -12.79 28.54 6.52
CA LYS A 127 -13.91 29.01 7.32
C LYS A 127 -14.29 30.38 6.79
N GLN A 128 -15.34 30.44 5.96
CA GLN A 128 -15.99 31.71 5.65
C GLN A 128 -16.69 32.18 6.92
N GLU A 129 -16.02 33.06 7.67
CA GLU A 129 -16.67 33.88 8.70
C GLU A 129 -17.56 34.89 7.96
N ALA A 130 -18.80 34.48 7.68
CA ALA A 130 -19.84 35.38 7.22
C ALA A 130 -20.38 36.16 8.44
N ARG A 131 -19.91 37.41 8.50
CA ARG A 131 -20.57 38.67 8.90
C ARG A 131 -21.69 38.65 9.95
#